data_AF-A0A820A3C8-F1
#
_entry.id   AF-A0A820A3C8-F1
#
_cell.length_a   1.000
_cell.length_b   1.000
_cell.length_c   1.000
_cell.angle_alpha   90.00
_cell.angle_beta   90.00
_cell.angle_gamma   90.00
#
_symmetry.space_group_name_H-M   'P 1'
#
loop_
_entity.id
_entity.type
_entity.pdbx_description
1 polymer ?
#
loop_
_entity_poly.entity_id
_entity_poly.type
_entity_poly.pdbx_seq_one_letter_code
_entity_poly.pdbx_strand_id
1 'polypeptide(L)' 'PFLQKQKLDYTIFVVNQHGNDQFNRAALFNVGYLEAIKLYQYDCFIFHDVDLLPEDLRNIYKCENQPRHMYVQRSIL' A
#
# COMPACT_ATOMS: atom_id res chain seq x y z
N PRO A 1 -2.27 -10.24 13.73
CA PRO A 1 -2.27 -8.96 12.98
C PRO A 1 -2.58 -9.22 11.49
N PHE A 2 -3.24 -8.28 10.78
CA PHE A 2 -3.85 -8.51 9.44
C PHE A 2 -2.87 -9.07 8.39
N LEU A 3 -1.77 -8.36 8.08
CA LEU A 3 -0.78 -8.79 7.08
C LEU A 3 -0.05 -10.09 7.49
N GLN A 4 0.26 -10.24 8.78
CA GLN A 4 0.89 -11.45 9.31
C GLN A 4 0.02 -12.70 9.15
N LYS A 5 -1.31 -12.56 9.27
CA LYS A 5 -2.26 -13.67 9.03
C LYS A 5 -2.24 -14.14 7.57
N GLN A 6 -1.85 -13.26 6.65
CA GLN A 6 -1.72 -13.56 5.22
C GLN A 6 -0.36 -14.17 4.84
N LYS A 7 0.57 -14.30 5.81
CA LYS A 7 1.90 -14.91 5.63
C LYS A 7 2.70 -14.28 4.48
N LEU A 8 2.60 -12.96 4.34
CA LEU A 8 3.33 -12.19 3.33
C LEU A 8 4.74 -11.88 3.82
N ASP A 9 5.69 -11.87 2.89
CA ASP A 9 6.96 -11.15 3.08
C ASP A 9 6.70 -9.68 2.71
N TYR A 10 6.82 -8.78 3.68
CA TYR A 10 6.45 -7.38 3.48
C TYR A 10 7.35 -6.45 4.29
N THR A 11 7.44 -5.22 3.81
CA THR A 11 8.06 -4.09 4.51
C THR A 11 7.10 -2.90 4.45
N ILE A 12 6.94 -2.19 5.57
CA ILE A 12 6.10 -0.99 5.63
C ILE A 12 6.99 0.22 5.42
N PHE A 13 6.70 1.00 4.38
CA PHE A 13 7.33 2.27 4.11
C PHE A 13 6.36 3.40 4.42
N VAL A 14 6.74 4.29 5.35
CA VAL A 14 6.03 5.53 5.61
C VAL A 14 6.82 6.66 4.96
N VAL A 15 6.29 7.21 3.88
CA VAL A 15 6.93 8.30 3.13
C VAL A 15 6.35 9.63 3.59
N ASN A 16 7.17 10.43 4.26
CA ASN A 16 6.74 11.70 4.83
C ASN A 16 7.12 12.88 3.93
N GLN A 17 6.16 13.73 3.58
CA GLN A 17 6.43 15.02 2.95
C GLN A 17 6.90 16.01 4.03
N HIS A 18 8.09 16.56 3.87
CA HIS A 18 8.58 17.63 4.74
C HIS A 18 8.21 19.01 4.19
N GLY A 19 8.06 19.99 5.08
CA GLY A 19 7.72 21.37 4.73
C GLY A 19 6.23 21.67 4.79
N ASN A 20 5.86 22.87 4.35
CA ASN A 20 4.50 23.40 4.40
C ASN A 20 3.87 23.53 3.00
N ASP A 21 4.53 22.98 1.97
CA ASP A 21 3.99 22.94 0.62
C ASP A 21 2.74 22.06 0.56
N GLN A 22 1.95 22.22 -0.51
CA GLN A 22 0.76 21.41 -0.72
C GLN A 22 1.13 19.92 -0.75
N PHE A 23 0.38 19.12 0.01
CA PHE A 23 0.56 17.67 0.06
C PHE A 23 0.37 17.04 -1.33
N ASN A 24 1.36 16.29 -1.78
CA ASN A 24 1.33 15.58 -3.06
C ASN A 24 1.42 14.06 -2.84
N ARG A 25 0.26 13.46 -2.61
CA ARG A 25 0.11 12.01 -2.38
C ARG A 25 0.77 11.16 -3.47
N ALA A 26 0.53 11.49 -4.74
CA ALA A 26 1.04 10.70 -5.87
C ALA A 26 2.57 10.76 -5.95
N ALA A 27 3.16 11.94 -5.69
CA ALA A 27 4.61 12.07 -5.63
C ALA A 27 5.22 11.21 -4.51
N LEU A 28 4.59 11.15 -3.34
CA LEU A 28 5.08 10.32 -2.23
C LEU A 28 5.02 8.82 -2.55
N PHE A 29 3.98 8.37 -3.27
CA PHE A 29 3.92 6.99 -3.75
C PHE A 29 5.06 6.67 -4.71
N ASN A 30 5.37 7.57 -5.65
CA ASN A 30 6.50 7.39 -6.57
C ASN A 30 7.85 7.38 -5.83
N VAL A 31 8.05 8.28 -4.87
CA VAL A 31 9.24 8.29 -4.02
C VAL A 31 9.36 6.99 -3.23
N GLY A 32 8.26 6.52 -2.63
CA GLY A 32 8.23 5.26 -1.90
C GLY A 32 8.66 4.06 -2.75
N TYR A 33 8.16 3.97 -3.99
CA TYR A 33 8.60 2.95 -4.95
C TYR A 33 10.11 3.03 -5.22
N LEU A 34 10.61 4.23 -5.56
CA LEU A 34 12.02 4.44 -5.90
C LEU A 34 12.97 4.17 -4.73
N GLU A 35 12.59 4.48 -3.49
CA GLU A 35 13.40 4.19 -2.31
C GLU A 35 13.33 2.71 -1.92
N ALA A 36 12.17 2.07 -2.03
CA ALA A 36 12.01 0.66 -1.68
C ALA A 36 12.87 -0.26 -2.57
N ILE A 37 12.91 -0.02 -3.88
CA ILE A 37 13.70 -0.84 -4.82
C ILE A 37 15.22 -0.74 -4.61
N LYS A 38 15.70 0.27 -3.86
CA LYS A 38 17.12 0.37 -3.48
C LYS A 38 17.49 -0.58 -2.34
N LEU A 39 16.51 -0.98 -1.52
CA LEU A 39 16.74 -1.81 -0.34
C LEU A 39 16.53 -3.29 -0.64
N TYR A 40 15.57 -3.62 -1.49
CA TYR A 40 15.23 -4.99 -1.82
C TYR A 40 14.52 -5.09 -3.17
N GLN A 41 14.63 -6.24 -3.82
CA GLN A 41 13.92 -6.52 -5.07
C GLN A 41 12.47 -6.93 -4.78
N TYR A 42 11.60 -5.95 -4.55
CA TYR A 42 10.17 -6.20 -4.35
C TYR A 42 9.45 -6.44 -5.68
N ASP A 43 8.61 -7.48 -5.74
CA ASP A 43 7.82 -7.81 -6.93
C ASP A 43 6.40 -7.22 -6.89
N CYS A 44 6.02 -6.58 -5.78
CA CYS A 44 4.68 -6.01 -5.57
C CYS A 44 4.71 -4.76 -4.72
N PHE A 45 3.89 -3.77 -5.09
CA PHE A 45 3.75 -2.50 -4.39
C PHE A 45 2.27 -2.23 -4.09
N ILE A 46 1.97 -1.94 -2.83
CA ILE A 46 0.63 -1.63 -2.36
C ILE A 46 0.63 -0.18 -1.87
N PHE A 47 0.02 0.71 -2.63
CA PHE A 47 -0.16 2.11 -2.23
C PHE A 47 -1.38 2.23 -1.34
N HIS A 48 -1.18 2.70 -0.12
CA HIS A 48 -2.19 2.63 0.93
C HIS A 48 -2.25 3.94 1.73
N ASP A 49 -3.45 4.45 1.94
CA ASP A 49 -3.65 5.59 2.85
C ASP A 49 -3.53 5.15 4.31
N VAL A 50 -3.02 6.02 5.16
CA VAL A 50 -2.83 5.73 6.59
C VAL A 50 -4.16 5.59 7.36
N ASP A 51 -5.25 6.14 6.84
CA ASP A 51 -6.56 6.20 7.47
C ASP A 51 -7.55 5.12 6.98
N LEU A 52 -7.14 4.27 6.04
CA LEU A 52 -7.93 3.14 5.59
C LEU A 52 -7.56 1.89 6.40
N LEU A 53 -8.54 1.09 6.82
CA LEU A 53 -8.32 -0.20 7.48
C LEU A 53 -9.11 -1.29 6.77
N PRO A 54 -8.50 -2.46 6.46
CA PRO A 54 -9.24 -3.57 5.88
C PRO A 54 -10.08 -4.28 6.95
N GLU A 55 -11.37 -4.42 6.69
CA GLU A 55 -12.33 -5.07 7.61
C GLU A 55 -12.43 -6.59 7.39
N ASP A 56 -12.04 -7.06 6.21
CA ASP A 56 -12.19 -8.45 5.79
C ASP A 56 -10.84 -9.10 5.44
N LEU A 57 -10.51 -10.20 6.12
CA LEU A 57 -9.29 -10.97 5.89
C LEU A 57 -9.20 -11.59 4.48
N ARG A 58 -10.32 -11.67 3.76
CA ARG A 58 -10.37 -12.10 2.35
C ARG A 58 -9.76 -11.06 1.40
N ASN A 59 -9.57 -9.82 1.83
CA ASN A 59 -8.81 -8.83 1.06
C ASN A 59 -7.31 -9.13 1.15
N ILE A 60 -6.76 -9.91 0.22
CA ILE A 60 -5.35 -10.32 0.26
C ILE A 60 -4.44 -9.16 -0.19
N TYR A 61 -3.45 -8.75 0.60
CA TYR A 61 -2.56 -7.63 0.28
C TYR A 61 -1.37 -8.05 -0.59
N LYS A 62 -1.68 -8.56 -1.79
CA LYS A 62 -0.70 -8.94 -2.81
C LYS A 62 -1.16 -8.49 -4.19
N CYS A 63 -0.21 -8.38 -5.10
CA CYS A 63 -0.45 -8.07 -6.50
C CYS A 63 -1.01 -9.30 -7.24
N GLU A 64 -1.71 -9.03 -8.33
CA GLU A 64 -2.23 -10.04 -9.26
C GLU A 64 -1.74 -9.71 -10.68
N ASN A 65 -2.21 -10.46 -11.68
CA ASN A 65 -1.81 -10.28 -13.08
C ASN A 65 -2.25 -8.94 -13.68
N GLN A 66 -3.14 -8.21 -13.02
CA GLN A 66 -3.64 -6.90 -13.42
C GLN A 66 -3.63 -5.94 -12.23
N PRO A 67 -3.55 -4.62 -12.45
CA PRO A 67 -3.66 -3.63 -11.38
C PRO A 67 -4.94 -3.85 -10.56
N ARG A 68 -4.80 -3.86 -9.24
CA ARG A 68 -5.91 -4.17 -8.34
C ARG A 68 -6.30 -2.96 -7.50
N HIS A 69 -7.58 -2.62 -7.54
CA HIS A 69 -8.18 -1.66 -6.62
C HIS A 69 -8.57 -2.40 -5.33
N MET A 70 -7.94 -2.06 -4.21
CA MET A 70 -8.05 -2.81 -2.96
C MET A 70 -9.12 -2.29 -2.00
N TYR A 71 -9.44 -1.01 -2.09
CA TYR A 71 -10.52 -0.40 -1.33
C TYR A 71 -11.76 -0.33 -2.20
N VAL A 72 -12.60 -1.37 -2.14
CA VAL A 72 -13.87 -1.39 -2.87
C VAL A 72 -14.98 -1.48 -1.84
N GLN A 73 -15.70 -0.38 -1.63
CA GLN A 73 -16.92 -0.43 -0.82
C GLN A 73 -18.01 -1.12 -1.65
N ARG A 74 -18.21 -2.42 -1.40
CA ARG A 74 -19.43 -3.08 -1.86
C ARG A 74 -20.51 -2.77 -0.84
N SER A 75 -21.41 -1.84 -1.18
CA SER A 75 -22.71 -1.76 -0.51
C SER A 75 -23.41 -3.09 -0.73
N ILE A 76 -23.43 -3.95 0.29
CA ILE A 76 -24.36 -5.07 0.33
C ILE A 76 -25.71 -4.41 0.62
N LEU A 77 -26.57 -4.37 -0.41
CA LEU A 77 -28.00 -4.13 -0.22
C LEU A 77 -28.62 -5.28 0.58
#